data_AF-A0A4U5MJ49-F1
#
_entry.id   AF-A0A4U5MJ49-F1
#
_cell.length_a   1.000
_cell.length_b   1.000
_cell.length_c   1.000
_cell.angle_alpha   90.00
_cell.angle_beta   90.00
_cell.angle_gamma   90.00
#
_symmetry.space_group_name_H-M   'P 1'
#
loop_
_entity.id
_entity.type
_entity.pdbx_description
1 polymer ?
#
loop_
_entity_poly.entity_id
_entity_poly.type
_entity_poly.pdbx_seq_one_letter_code
_entity_poly.pdbx_strand_id
1 'polypeptide(L)'
;MVTVSIPGSLKTQWKNIYILTVVSIVGVIQQSVVPPQVFPYMRMLDPEVPTFYDKDTYHDTGKMCAITSCTVYLLVEYFKTTYAQKVAFVAYEFFSGLSMGAVGILRAYVAMASTESDRSRAVAITTMSIPLGILIGPVIQLLFTPIGYPGVTVFTGGHINMYTAPVIFALLCNIMALLLLIFYFKDKTTYKI
;
A
#
# COMPACT_ATOMS: atom_id res chain seq x y z
N MET A 1 -18.21 -15.47 -27.60
CA MET A 1 -18.84 -14.22 -27.13
C MET A 1 -19.69 -14.56 -25.93
N VAL A 2 -19.25 -14.23 -24.71
CA VAL A 2 -20.09 -14.37 -23.51
C VAL A 2 -20.79 -13.03 -23.31
N THR A 3 -22.07 -12.97 -23.68
CA THR A 3 -22.93 -11.82 -23.39
C THR A 3 -23.17 -11.78 -21.88
N VAL A 4 -22.50 -10.88 -21.18
CA VAL A 4 -22.81 -10.56 -19.78
C VAL A 4 -24.19 -9.89 -19.78
N SER A 5 -25.25 -10.64 -19.47
CA SER A 5 -26.54 -10.03 -19.18
C SER A 5 -26.40 -9.30 -17.84
N ILE A 6 -26.50 -7.97 -17.88
CA ILE A 6 -26.58 -7.16 -16.67
C ILE A 6 -27.94 -7.50 -16.05
N PRO A 7 -28.00 -8.13 -14.86
CA PRO A 7 -29.28 -8.41 -14.22
C PRO A 7 -30.00 -7.08 -13.95
N GLY A 8 -31.34 -7.10 -14.01
CA GLY A 8 -32.20 -5.92 -13.93
C GLY A 8 -31.85 -4.93 -12.82
N SER A 9 -32.06 -3.63 -13.13
CA SER A 9 -31.77 -2.43 -12.33
C SER A 9 -31.04 -2.69 -11.01
N LEU A 10 -29.70 -2.65 -11.02
CA LEU A 10 -28.92 -2.56 -9.78
C LEU A 10 -29.46 -1.37 -8.96
N LYS A 11 -30.14 -1.66 -7.84
CA LYS A 11 -30.56 -0.64 -6.88
C LYS A 11 -29.50 -0.54 -5.79
N THR A 12 -28.96 0.66 -5.61
CA THR A 12 -27.99 0.96 -4.57
C THR A 12 -28.57 0.72 -3.18
N GLN A 13 -27.95 -0.17 -2.40
CA GLN A 13 -28.33 -0.42 -1.01
C GLN A 13 -27.63 0.57 -0.08
N TRP A 14 -28.17 1.78 0.05
CA TRP A 14 -27.58 2.86 0.85
C TRP A 14 -27.32 2.49 2.32
N LYS A 15 -28.17 1.66 2.93
CA LYS A 15 -27.97 1.18 4.31
C LYS A 15 -26.62 0.48 4.49
N ASN A 16 -26.24 -0.39 3.56
CA ASN A 16 -24.98 -1.11 3.64
C ASN A 16 -23.79 -0.17 3.43
N ILE A 17 -23.93 0.81 2.54
CA ILE A 17 -22.90 1.83 2.30
C ILE A 17 -22.62 2.63 3.58
N TYR A 18 -23.65 3.06 4.30
CA TYR A 18 -23.46 3.77 5.57
C TYR A 18 -22.75 2.88 6.62
N ILE A 19 -23.17 1.62 6.77
CA ILE A 19 -22.52 0.69 7.70
C ILE A 19 -21.05 0.48 7.33
N LEU A 20 -20.74 0.25 6.05
CA LEU A 20 -19.37 0.09 5.57
C LEU A 20 -18.53 1.36 5.76
N THR A 21 -19.15 2.53 5.63
CA THR A 21 -18.48 3.82 5.88
C THR A 21 -18.06 3.93 7.34
N VAL A 22 -18.96 3.59 8.28
CA VAL A 22 -18.64 3.60 9.72
C VAL A 22 -17.53 2.59 10.03
N VAL A 23 -17.60 1.37 9.50
CA VAL A 23 -16.55 0.35 9.68
C VAL A 23 -15.20 0.85 9.15
N SER A 24 -15.19 1.51 8.00
CA SER A 24 -13.97 2.07 7.40
C SER A 24 -13.36 3.18 8.28
N ILE A 25 -14.20 4.07 8.83
CA ILE A 25 -13.76 5.12 9.76
C ILE A 25 -13.09 4.50 10.99
N VAL A 26 -13.69 3.47 11.60
CA VAL A 26 -13.12 2.77 12.75
C VAL A 26 -11.75 2.16 12.41
N GLY A 27 -11.60 1.56 11.22
CA GLY A 27 -10.31 1.03 10.75
C GLY A 27 -9.24 2.12 10.58
N VAL A 28 -9.62 3.28 10.05
CA VAL A 28 -8.70 4.43 9.89
C VAL A 28 -8.27 5.00 11.25
N ILE A 29 -9.18 5.04 12.24
CA ILE A 29 -8.84 5.47 13.61
C ILE A 29 -7.72 4.59 14.16
N GLN A 30 -7.85 3.26 14.08
CA GLN A 30 -6.81 2.33 14.53
C GLN A 30 -5.45 2.60 13.86
N GLN A 31 -5.44 2.77 12.53
CA GLN A 31 -4.22 3.07 11.76
C GLN A 31 -3.59 4.43 12.12
N SER A 32 -4.39 5.39 12.58
CA SER A 32 -3.90 6.70 12.99
C SER A 32 -3.32 6.73 14.41
N VAL A 33 -3.93 6.00 15.34
CA VAL A 33 -3.62 6.05 16.78
C VAL A 33 -2.45 5.15 17.16
N VAL A 34 -2.41 3.92 16.64
CA VAL A 34 -1.48 2.90 17.12
C VAL A 34 -0.02 3.16 16.71
N PRO A 35 0.31 3.40 15.41
CA PRO A 35 1.71 3.43 14.98
C PRO A 35 2.60 4.46 15.69
N PRO A 36 2.16 5.71 15.96
CA PRO A 36 2.97 6.68 16.70
C PRO A 36 3.28 6.27 18.14
N GLN A 37 2.49 5.38 18.75
CA GLN A 37 2.59 5.02 20.17
C GLN A 37 3.45 3.77 20.42
N VAL A 38 3.54 2.87 19.44
CA VAL A 38 4.23 1.57 19.60
C VAL A 38 5.66 1.76 20.09
N PHE A 39 6.41 2.67 19.46
CA PHE A 39 7.82 2.85 19.81
C PHE A 39 8.05 3.54 21.17
N PRO A 40 7.42 4.69 21.49
CA PRO A 40 7.52 5.28 22.82
C PRO A 40 7.19 4.27 23.93
N TYR A 41 6.18 3.44 23.71
CA TYR A 41 5.80 2.40 24.67
C TYR A 41 6.86 1.30 24.79
N MET A 42 7.45 0.83 23.68
CA MET A 42 8.55 -0.15 23.72
C MET A 42 9.76 0.38 24.50
N ARG A 43 10.15 1.65 24.33
CA ARG A 43 11.26 2.27 25.07
C ARG A 43 10.99 2.40 26.57
N MET A 44 9.72 2.50 26.97
CA MET A 44 9.36 2.49 28.39
C MET A 44 9.51 1.08 28.99
N LEU A 45 9.27 0.03 28.21
CA LEU A 45 9.41 -1.36 28.65
C LEU A 45 10.87 -1.82 28.68
N ASP A 46 11.65 -1.43 27.67
CA ASP A 46 13.07 -1.74 27.55
C ASP A 46 13.82 -0.50 27.01
N PRO A 47 14.52 0.26 27.88
CA PRO A 47 15.27 1.44 27.47
C PRO A 47 16.41 1.14 26.51
N GLU A 48 16.98 -0.06 26.56
CA GLU A 48 18.14 -0.47 25.75
C GLU A 48 17.72 -1.10 24.42
N VAL A 49 16.41 -1.27 24.17
CA VAL A 49 15.92 -1.90 22.93
C VAL A 49 16.58 -1.23 21.72
N PRO A 50 17.30 -1.99 20.87
CA PRO A 50 17.84 -1.44 19.65
C PRO A 50 16.70 -0.87 18.83
N THR A 51 16.96 0.13 18.00
CA THR A 51 15.94 0.64 17.07
C THR A 51 15.48 -0.54 16.22
N PHE A 52 14.29 -1.06 16.52
CA PHE A 52 13.61 -2.13 15.77
C PHE A 52 13.51 -1.83 14.26
N TYR A 53 13.69 -0.56 13.91
CA TYR A 53 13.70 0.02 12.58
C TYR A 53 15.05 -0.07 11.88
N ASP A 54 15.95 -0.95 12.33
CA ASP A 54 17.21 -1.18 11.63
C ASP A 54 16.95 -1.50 10.15
N LYS A 55 17.86 -1.00 9.30
CA LYS A 55 17.72 -0.91 7.85
C LYS A 55 17.34 -2.24 7.20
N ASP A 56 17.73 -3.36 7.82
CA ASP A 56 17.68 -4.69 7.22
C ASP A 56 16.33 -5.42 7.34
N THR A 57 15.41 -5.02 8.24
CA THR A 57 14.22 -5.87 8.51
C THR A 57 12.87 -5.28 8.11
N TYR A 58 12.64 -3.97 8.26
CA TYR A 58 11.28 -3.41 8.08
C TYR A 58 11.14 -2.40 6.95
N HIS A 59 12.22 -1.70 6.60
CA HIS A 59 12.17 -0.66 5.60
C HIS A 59 11.86 -1.22 4.19
N ASP A 60 12.51 -2.33 3.84
CA ASP A 60 12.39 -2.95 2.52
C ASP A 60 11.20 -3.91 2.44
N THR A 61 10.87 -4.57 3.56
CA THR A 61 9.76 -5.54 3.67
C THR A 61 8.42 -4.94 3.23
N GLY A 62 8.14 -3.68 3.57
CA GLY A 62 6.93 -3.00 3.11
C GLY A 62 6.82 -2.90 1.58
N LYS A 63 7.93 -2.52 0.92
CA LYS A 63 7.97 -2.42 -0.54
C LYS A 63 7.99 -3.78 -1.23
N MET A 64 8.64 -4.78 -0.64
CA MET A 64 8.58 -6.16 -1.11
C MET A 64 7.15 -6.73 -1.05
N CYS A 65 6.40 -6.44 0.02
CA CYS A 65 4.98 -6.79 0.12
C CYS A 65 4.14 -6.06 -0.95
N ALA A 66 4.40 -4.77 -1.20
CA ALA A 66 3.71 -4.01 -2.24
C ALA A 66 3.96 -4.58 -3.65
N ILE A 67 5.21 -4.92 -3.97
CA ILE A 67 5.62 -5.54 -5.24
C ILE A 67 4.95 -6.91 -5.39
N THR A 68 4.95 -7.73 -4.32
CA THR A 68 4.25 -9.02 -4.30
C THR A 68 2.76 -8.84 -4.55
N SER A 69 2.13 -7.88 -3.88
CA SER A 69 0.71 -7.54 -4.06
C SER A 69 0.40 -7.19 -5.52
N CYS A 70 1.11 -6.22 -6.11
CA CYS A 70 0.93 -5.83 -7.52
C CYS A 70 1.14 -7.02 -8.46
N THR A 71 2.14 -7.86 -8.20
CA THR A 71 2.41 -9.06 -9.02
C THR A 71 1.25 -10.06 -8.94
N VAL A 72 0.75 -10.35 -7.74
CA VAL A 72 -0.39 -11.25 -7.54
C VAL A 72 -1.62 -10.73 -8.28
N TYR A 73 -1.89 -9.42 -8.23
CA TYR A 73 -3.00 -8.80 -8.97
C TYR A 73 -2.86 -9.04 -10.47
N LEU A 74 -1.68 -8.80 -11.05
CA LEU A 74 -1.44 -8.99 -12.48
C LEU A 74 -1.54 -10.46 -12.91
N LEU A 75 -1.22 -11.38 -12.00
CA LEU A 75 -1.36 -12.82 -12.25
C LEU A 75 -2.82 -13.31 -12.24
N VAL A 76 -3.77 -12.52 -11.70
CA VAL A 76 -5.20 -12.90 -11.61
C VAL A 76 -5.76 -13.34 -12.97
N GLU A 77 -5.36 -12.64 -14.03
CA GLU A 77 -5.86 -12.88 -15.39
C GLU A 77 -5.46 -14.26 -15.95
N TYR A 78 -4.36 -14.84 -15.47
CA TYR A 78 -3.88 -16.14 -15.95
C TYR A 78 -4.60 -17.32 -15.29
N PHE A 79 -5.36 -17.10 -14.21
CA PHE A 79 -6.15 -18.16 -13.58
C PHE A 79 -7.42 -18.45 -14.36
N LYS A 80 -7.61 -19.73 -14.70
CA LYS A 80 -8.77 -20.22 -15.49
C LYS A 80 -10.07 -20.32 -14.69
N THR A 81 -9.99 -20.44 -13.36
CA THR A 81 -11.15 -20.70 -12.50
C THR A 81 -11.49 -19.47 -11.66
N THR A 82 -12.77 -19.11 -11.59
CA THR A 82 -13.27 -17.99 -10.77
C THR A 82 -12.89 -18.13 -9.29
N TYR A 83 -12.83 -19.34 -8.75
CA TYR A 83 -12.37 -19.58 -7.38
C TYR A 83 -10.90 -19.18 -7.19
N ALA A 84 -10.01 -19.56 -8.11
CA ALA A 84 -8.59 -19.20 -8.04
C ALA A 84 -8.38 -17.69 -8.17
N GLN A 85 -9.16 -17.01 -9.03
CA GLN A 85 -9.14 -15.54 -9.14
C GLN A 85 -9.56 -14.87 -7.82
N LYS A 86 -10.60 -15.36 -7.15
CA LYS A 86 -11.02 -14.85 -5.84
C LYS A 86 -9.94 -15.03 -4.78
N VAL A 87 -9.33 -16.21 -4.72
CA VAL A 87 -8.21 -16.48 -3.78
C VAL A 87 -7.03 -15.56 -4.07
N ALA A 88 -6.71 -15.32 -5.34
CA ALA A 88 -5.66 -14.38 -5.73
C ALA A 88 -5.98 -12.94 -5.32
N PHE A 89 -7.23 -12.48 -5.44
CA PHE A 89 -7.63 -11.16 -4.92
C PHE A 89 -7.49 -11.06 -3.40
N VAL A 90 -7.86 -12.10 -2.65
CA VAL A 90 -7.67 -12.14 -1.19
C VAL A 90 -6.18 -12.07 -0.84
N ALA A 91 -5.33 -12.80 -1.56
CA ALA A 91 -3.88 -12.75 -1.37
C ALA A 91 -3.31 -11.36 -1.70
N TYR A 92 -3.77 -10.74 -2.80
CA TYR A 92 -3.43 -9.37 -3.17
C TYR A 92 -3.73 -8.38 -2.03
N GLU A 93 -4.95 -8.44 -1.48
CA GLU A 93 -5.38 -7.57 -0.36
C GLU A 93 -4.56 -7.82 0.91
N PHE A 94 -4.24 -9.08 1.21
CA PHE A 94 -3.40 -9.43 2.35
C PHE A 94 -2.01 -8.77 2.26
N PHE A 95 -1.32 -8.91 1.12
CA PHE A 95 -0.01 -8.29 0.92
C PHE A 95 -0.09 -6.76 0.85
N SER A 96 -1.17 -6.21 0.28
CA SER A 96 -1.43 -4.77 0.26
C SER A 96 -1.57 -4.21 1.69
N GLY A 97 -2.30 -4.94 2.55
CA GLY A 97 -2.45 -4.63 3.97
C GLY A 97 -1.13 -4.63 4.74
N LEU A 98 -0.26 -5.61 4.51
CA LEU A 98 1.08 -5.66 5.10
C LEU A 98 1.95 -4.46 4.64
N SER A 99 1.90 -4.12 3.36
CA SER A 99 2.56 -2.94 2.80
C SER A 99 2.06 -1.65 3.48
N MET A 100 0.74 -1.50 3.67
CA MET A 100 0.16 -0.35 4.37
C MET A 100 0.63 -0.28 5.83
N GLY A 101 0.70 -1.41 6.53
CA GLY A 101 1.23 -1.47 7.90
C GLY A 101 2.69 -0.98 8.00
N ALA A 102 3.51 -1.30 7.01
CA ALA A 102 4.89 -0.83 6.93
C ALA A 102 4.99 0.70 6.74
N VAL A 103 4.01 1.35 6.11
CA VAL A 103 3.95 2.83 6.06
C VAL A 103 3.80 3.43 7.47
N GLY A 104 3.02 2.79 8.34
CA GLY A 104 2.89 3.19 9.75
C GLY A 104 4.23 3.15 10.50
N ILE A 105 5.01 2.10 10.26
CA ILE A 105 6.38 1.92 10.77
C ILE A 105 7.29 3.04 10.26
N LEU A 106 7.30 3.34 8.95
CA LEU A 106 8.11 4.44 8.40
C LEU A 106 7.83 5.80 9.05
N ARG A 107 6.57 6.09 9.38
CA ARG A 107 6.21 7.34 10.07
C ARG A 107 6.77 7.40 11.49
N ALA A 108 6.69 6.28 12.21
CA ALA A 108 7.28 6.18 13.54
C ALA A 108 8.80 6.38 13.46
N TYR A 109 9.48 5.76 12.48
CA TYR A 109 10.91 6.00 12.23
C TYR A 109 11.25 7.47 12.03
N VAL A 110 10.53 8.17 11.15
CA VAL A 110 10.79 9.60 10.89
C VAL A 110 10.69 10.44 12.16
N ALA A 111 9.72 10.16 13.03
CA ALA A 111 9.56 10.87 14.30
C ALA A 111 10.76 10.68 15.25
N MET A 112 11.40 9.50 15.20
CA MET A 112 12.57 9.18 16.03
C MET A 112 13.86 9.75 15.46
N ALA A 113 14.06 9.59 14.15
CA ALA A 113 15.28 10.01 13.46
C ALA A 113 15.42 11.54 13.41
N SER A 114 14.32 12.27 13.59
CA SER A 114 14.30 13.74 13.65
C SER A 114 14.70 14.30 15.03
N THR A 115 15.41 15.42 15.01
CA THR A 115 15.73 16.25 16.19
C THR A 115 14.46 16.83 16.82
N GLU A 116 14.51 17.23 18.09
CA GLU A 116 13.34 17.81 18.76
C GLU A 116 12.81 19.07 18.08
N SER A 117 13.70 19.90 17.54
CA SER A 117 13.32 21.12 16.80
C SER A 117 12.64 20.84 15.46
N ASP A 118 13.02 19.76 14.77
CA ASP A 118 12.50 19.44 13.43
C ASP A 118 11.41 18.36 13.43
N ARG A 119 11.21 17.65 14.55
CA ARG A 119 10.28 16.51 14.66
C ARG A 119 8.88 16.84 14.20
N SER A 120 8.32 17.97 14.63
CA SER A 120 6.97 18.38 14.22
C SER A 120 6.86 18.58 12.70
N ARG A 121 7.89 19.19 12.07
CA ARG A 121 7.93 19.39 10.62
C ARG A 121 8.08 18.07 9.87
N ALA A 122 8.99 17.21 10.32
CA ALA A 122 9.24 15.91 9.71
C ALA A 122 8.00 15.01 9.77
N VAL A 123 7.34 14.92 10.93
CA VAL A 123 6.10 14.14 11.10
C VAL A 123 4.96 14.68 10.26
N ALA A 124 4.83 16.00 10.13
CA ALA A 124 3.80 16.63 9.30
C ALA A 124 3.99 16.27 7.81
N ILE A 125 5.20 16.40 7.29
CA ILE A 125 5.56 16.06 5.89
C ILE A 125 5.30 14.57 5.61
N THR A 126 5.64 13.68 6.55
CA THR A 126 5.39 12.25 6.33
C THR A 126 3.91 11.91 6.45
N THR A 127 3.15 12.58 7.32
CA THR A 127 1.70 12.32 7.50
C THR A 127 0.86 12.77 6.31
N MET A 128 1.25 13.84 5.61
CA MET A 128 0.56 14.28 4.40
C MET A 128 0.70 13.32 3.20
N SER A 129 1.63 12.35 3.24
CA SER A 129 1.83 11.41 2.13
C SER A 129 0.60 10.54 1.83
N ILE A 130 -0.12 10.08 2.85
CA ILE A 130 -1.31 9.22 2.70
C ILE A 130 -2.46 9.95 1.98
N PRO A 131 -2.96 11.10 2.47
CA PRO A 131 -4.06 11.80 1.80
C PRO A 131 -3.69 12.26 0.39
N LEU A 132 -2.43 12.64 0.15
CA LEU A 132 -1.95 12.95 -1.20
C LEU A 132 -2.00 11.73 -2.13
N GLY A 133 -1.59 10.56 -1.64
CA GLY A 133 -1.68 9.31 -2.41
C GLY A 133 -3.13 8.94 -2.75
N ILE A 134 -4.05 9.08 -1.78
CA ILE A 134 -5.49 8.85 -1.98
C ILE A 134 -6.06 9.80 -3.04
N LEU A 135 -5.62 11.07 -3.04
CA LEU A 135 -6.04 12.06 -4.03
C LEU A 135 -5.51 11.77 -5.44
N ILE A 136 -4.23 11.38 -5.55
CA ILE A 136 -3.55 11.16 -6.84
C ILE A 136 -3.99 9.84 -7.49
N GLY A 137 -4.34 8.82 -6.70
CA GLY A 137 -4.71 7.49 -7.20
C GLY A 137 -5.76 7.49 -8.31
N PRO A 138 -6.94 8.11 -8.12
CA PRO A 138 -7.97 8.21 -9.15
C PRO A 138 -7.51 8.96 -10.40
N VAL A 139 -6.67 9.98 -10.25
CA VAL A 139 -6.13 10.73 -11.40
C VAL A 139 -5.27 9.81 -12.26
N ILE A 140 -4.38 9.03 -11.66
CA ILE A 140 -3.58 8.04 -12.38
C ILE A 140 -4.48 7.00 -13.07
N GLN A 141 -5.53 6.53 -12.40
CA GLN A 141 -6.47 5.58 -13.00
C GLN A 141 -7.18 6.18 -14.23
N LEU A 142 -7.57 7.46 -14.17
CA LEU A 142 -8.20 8.16 -15.29
C LEU A 142 -7.26 8.28 -16.50
N LEU A 143 -5.96 8.48 -16.28
CA LEU A 143 -4.97 8.55 -17.37
C LEU A 143 -4.91 7.26 -18.21
N PHE A 144 -5.23 6.11 -17.61
CA PHE A 144 -5.22 4.81 -18.30
C PHE A 144 -6.59 4.38 -18.83
N THR A 145 -7.66 5.15 -18.54
CA THR A 145 -9.02 4.85 -19.04
C THR A 145 -9.11 4.77 -20.58
N PRO A 146 -8.39 5.60 -21.38
CA PRO A 146 -8.44 5.51 -22.84
C PRO A 146 -7.98 4.16 -23.43
N ILE A 147 -7.26 3.32 -22.68
CA ILE A 147 -6.86 1.97 -23.12
C ILE A 147 -8.10 1.05 -23.28
N GLY A 148 -9.12 1.26 -22.44
CA GLY A 148 -10.34 0.46 -22.44
C GLY A 148 -10.12 -1.00 -22.01
N TYR A 149 -11.11 -1.84 -22.30
CA TYR A 149 -11.11 -3.29 -22.08
C TYR A 149 -11.58 -4.01 -23.35
N PRO A 150 -10.94 -5.13 -23.78
CA PRO A 150 -9.89 -5.90 -23.10
C PRO A 150 -8.47 -5.33 -23.26
N GLY A 151 -8.30 -4.19 -23.94
CA GLY A 151 -7.00 -3.54 -24.10
C GLY A 151 -6.08 -4.23 -25.10
N VAL A 152 -4.77 -4.19 -24.86
CA VAL A 152 -3.71 -4.73 -25.74
C VAL A 152 -3.26 -6.09 -25.23
N THR A 153 -3.33 -7.13 -26.08
CA THR A 153 -2.82 -8.47 -25.74
C THR A 153 -1.30 -8.49 -25.76
N VAL A 154 -0.71 -9.05 -24.70
CA VAL A 154 0.73 -9.24 -24.56
C VAL A 154 1.11 -10.61 -25.11
N PHE A 155 2.33 -10.75 -25.65
CA PHE A 155 2.86 -12.02 -26.19
C PHE A 155 2.77 -13.21 -25.21
N THR A 156 2.76 -12.95 -23.90
CA THR A 156 2.64 -13.96 -22.84
C THR A 156 1.21 -14.46 -22.61
N GLY A 157 0.21 -13.91 -23.29
CA GLY A 157 -1.20 -14.30 -23.18
C GLY A 157 -2.05 -13.49 -22.18
N GLY A 158 -1.48 -12.49 -21.49
CA GLY A 158 -2.23 -11.54 -20.65
C GLY A 158 -2.65 -10.27 -21.41
N HIS A 159 -3.42 -9.39 -20.77
CA HIS A 159 -3.87 -8.13 -21.38
C HIS A 159 -3.46 -6.89 -20.58
N ILE A 160 -2.94 -5.89 -21.28
CA ILE A 160 -2.75 -4.54 -20.76
C ILE A 160 -4.03 -3.76 -21.05
N ASN A 161 -4.83 -3.54 -20.02
CA ASN A 161 -6.14 -2.88 -20.07
C ASN A 161 -6.24 -1.79 -18.99
N MET A 162 -7.36 -1.08 -18.95
CA MET A 162 -7.60 0.01 -17.99
C MET A 162 -7.54 -0.40 -16.50
N TYR A 163 -7.58 -1.70 -16.18
CA TYR A 163 -7.43 -2.23 -14.81
C TYR A 163 -6.01 -2.73 -14.52
N THR A 164 -5.31 -3.29 -15.50
CA THR A 164 -3.94 -3.80 -15.31
C THR A 164 -2.88 -2.73 -15.50
N ALA A 165 -3.09 -1.76 -16.40
CA ALA A 165 -2.12 -0.69 -16.68
C ALA A 165 -1.79 0.20 -15.45
N PRO A 166 -2.78 0.66 -14.63
CA PRO A 166 -2.48 1.38 -13.39
C PRO A 166 -1.67 0.55 -12.39
N VAL A 167 -1.90 -0.76 -12.35
CA VAL A 167 -1.19 -1.68 -11.45
C VAL A 167 0.25 -1.91 -11.91
N ILE A 168 0.50 -1.99 -13.22
CA ILE A 168 1.86 -2.03 -13.77
C ILE A 168 2.61 -0.74 -13.41
N PHE A 169 1.97 0.42 -13.54
CA PHE A 169 2.56 1.69 -13.12
C PHE A 169 2.90 1.68 -11.62
N ALA A 170 1.97 1.23 -10.76
CA ALA A 170 2.20 1.10 -9.33
C ALA A 170 3.34 0.13 -8.99
N LEU A 171 3.45 -0.99 -9.72
CA LEU A 171 4.55 -1.95 -9.57
C LEU A 171 5.90 -1.29 -9.85
N LEU A 172 6.01 -0.55 -10.96
CA LEU A 172 7.24 0.17 -11.32
C LEU A 172 7.60 1.24 -10.28
N CYS A 173 6.62 1.99 -9.77
CA CYS A 173 6.84 2.96 -8.70
C CYS A 173 7.32 2.29 -7.40
N ASN A 174 6.78 1.12 -7.03
CA ASN A 174 7.22 0.39 -5.84
C ASN A 174 8.62 -0.20 -6.00
N ILE A 175 8.98 -0.69 -7.20
CA ILE A 175 10.35 -1.11 -7.52
C ILE A 175 11.30 0.08 -7.40
N MET A 176 10.98 1.21 -8.03
CA MET A 176 11.78 2.43 -7.93
C MET A 176 11.95 2.87 -6.47
N ALA A 177 10.87 2.86 -5.69
CA ALA A 177 10.92 3.18 -4.27
C ALA A 177 11.85 2.21 -3.52
N LEU A 178 11.75 0.90 -3.75
CA LEU A 178 12.65 -0.08 -3.13
C LEU A 178 14.12 0.18 -3.49
N LEU A 179 14.42 0.51 -4.75
CA LEU A 179 15.78 0.83 -5.19
C LEU A 179 16.30 2.10 -4.48
N LEU A 180 15.46 3.13 -4.32
CA LEU A 180 15.84 4.32 -3.57
C LEU A 180 16.22 3.98 -2.11
N LEU A 181 15.54 3.02 -1.51
CA LEU A 181 15.79 2.60 -0.13
C LEU A 181 17.10 1.81 -0.03
N ILE A 182 17.29 0.83 -0.91
CA ILE A 182 18.51 0.02 -0.94
C ILE A 182 19.74 0.91 -1.14
N PHE A 183 19.71 1.82 -2.12
CA PHE A 183 20.90 2.57 -2.54
C PHE A 183 21.13 3.89 -1.80
N TYR A 184 20.07 4.62 -1.41
CA TYR A 184 20.21 5.98 -0.87
C TYR A 184 19.86 6.09 0.62
N PHE A 185 19.07 5.16 1.17
CA PHE A 185 18.78 5.20 2.60
C PHE A 185 20.04 4.81 3.38
N LYS A 186 20.53 5.73 4.22
CA LYS A 186 21.65 5.48 5.15
C LYS A 186 21.14 5.73 6.55
N ASP A 187 20.98 4.67 7.32
CA ASP A 187 20.69 4.80 8.74
C ASP A 187 21.97 5.28 9.44
N LYS A 188 21.88 6.42 10.14
CA LYS A 188 22.99 6.97 10.95
C LYS A 188 22.69 6.90 12.44
N THR A 189 21.61 6.22 12.85
CA THR A 189 21.18 6.17 14.25
C THR A 189 22.00 5.20 15.11
N THR A 190 23.10 4.65 14.59
CA THR A 190 24.16 4.06 15.41
C THR A 190 24.91 5.19 16.11
N TYR A 191 24.45 5.56 17.31
CA TYR A 191 25.30 6.29 18.25
C TYR A 191 26.60 5.50 18.42
N LYS A 192 27.71 6.06 17.95
CA LYS A 192 29.01 5.73 18.51
C LYS A 192 28.96 6.15 19.97
N ILE A 193 28.87 5.18 20.86
CA ILE A 193 29.35 5.31 22.23
C ILE A 193 30.86 5.08 22.18
#